data_AF-A0A9P9D4L7-F1
#
_entry.id   AF-A0A9P9D4L7-F1
#
_cell.length_a   1.000
_cell.length_b   1.000
_cell.length_c   1.000
_cell.angle_alpha   90.00
_cell.angle_beta   90.00
_cell.angle_gamma   90.00
#
_symmetry.space_group_name_H-M   'P 1'
#
loop_
_entity.id
_entity.type
_entity.pdbx_description
1 polymer ?
#
loop_
_entity_poly.entity_id
_entity_poly.type
_entity_poly.pdbx_seq_one_letter_code
_entity_poly.pdbx_strand_id
1 'polypeptide(L)'
;MRAFDTDLVFMCSSLDKEPSSTLDYKTVAKDLAEMGRMAEEFSVADGGRMLKIGYENLSWAQRNTWASTWEVVHAANRHNVGLIVDSFNLLAVEFADPYNPEGHGRIYSTLRESLDVLRMSLASLVATVPGERIFLVQLGDAERMSPATFHPPTDPNIPGLLPWSRNHRLCPLETERGGYMPVDLVVATILATGYRVRSPLRFSLALSILRTLKCQNSMLKEQLRV
;
A
#
# COMPACT_ATOMS: atom_id res chain seq x y z
N MET A 1 -22.01 -4.65 3.39
CA MET A 1 -21.01 -5.70 3.71
C MET A 1 -21.66 -7.09 3.78
N ARG A 2 -22.63 -7.32 4.67
CA ARG A 2 -23.32 -8.63 4.80
C ARG A 2 -23.97 -9.14 3.51
N ALA A 3 -24.65 -8.26 2.77
CA ALA A 3 -25.26 -8.61 1.48
C ALA A 3 -24.27 -9.18 0.45
N PHE A 4 -22.96 -8.92 0.60
CA PHE A 4 -21.90 -9.40 -0.28
C PHE A 4 -20.97 -10.44 0.40
N ASP A 5 -21.37 -10.96 1.56
CA ASP A 5 -20.58 -11.89 2.39
C ASP A 5 -19.11 -11.45 2.60
N THR A 6 -18.92 -10.14 2.83
CA THR A 6 -17.62 -9.57 3.17
C THR A 6 -17.63 -9.00 4.59
N ASP A 7 -16.46 -9.04 5.23
CA ASP A 7 -16.17 -8.52 6.56
C ASP A 7 -15.10 -7.42 6.56
N LEU A 8 -14.61 -7.00 5.39
CA LEU A 8 -13.65 -5.90 5.25
C LEU A 8 -14.22 -4.78 4.38
N VAL A 9 -14.23 -3.56 4.90
CA VAL A 9 -14.40 -2.34 4.11
C VAL A 9 -13.05 -1.70 3.89
N PHE A 10 -12.85 -1.25 2.67
CA PHE A 10 -11.64 -0.62 2.18
C PHE A 10 -11.89 0.89 2.06
N MET A 11 -11.00 1.69 2.64
CA MET A 11 -11.08 3.15 2.62
C MET A 11 -9.74 3.75 2.26
N CYS A 12 -9.73 4.57 1.22
CA CYS A 12 -8.58 5.35 0.82
C CYS A 12 -8.41 6.60 1.69
N SER A 13 -7.18 7.06 1.86
CA SER A 13 -6.89 8.38 2.41
C SER A 13 -7.44 9.50 1.51
N SER A 14 -7.87 10.58 2.16
CA SER A 14 -8.57 11.68 1.49
C SER A 14 -7.69 12.41 0.48
N LEU A 15 -8.28 12.75 -0.67
CA LEU A 15 -7.71 13.65 -1.68
C LEU A 15 -8.15 15.09 -1.42
N ASP A 16 -9.27 15.27 -0.73
CA ASP A 16 -10.02 16.52 -0.71
C ASP A 16 -9.28 17.56 0.11
N LYS A 17 -9.11 18.74 -0.49
CA LYS A 17 -8.58 19.95 0.16
C LYS A 17 -9.69 20.85 0.69
N GLU A 18 -10.93 20.36 0.68
CA GLU A 18 -12.08 21.07 1.23
C GLU A 18 -11.90 21.30 2.74
N PRO A 19 -12.45 22.38 3.32
CA PRO A 19 -12.32 22.69 4.74
C PRO A 19 -12.85 21.61 5.68
N SER A 20 -13.75 20.74 5.20
CA SER A 20 -14.29 19.60 5.94
C SER A 20 -13.36 18.39 5.98
N SER A 21 -12.35 18.35 5.10
CA SER A 21 -11.30 17.33 5.09
C SER A 21 -10.15 17.80 5.97
N THR A 22 -9.59 16.90 6.77
CA THR A 22 -8.54 17.24 7.74
C THR A 22 -7.39 16.25 7.70
N LEU A 23 -6.18 16.77 7.90
CA LEU A 23 -4.99 15.97 8.20
C LEU A 23 -4.68 15.92 9.68
N ASP A 24 -5.47 16.60 10.52
CA ASP A 24 -5.24 16.60 11.96
C ASP A 24 -5.22 15.15 12.47
N TYR A 25 -4.05 14.77 12.98
CA TYR A 25 -3.74 13.42 13.41
C TYR A 25 -4.78 12.90 14.42
N LYS A 26 -5.16 13.74 15.39
CA LYS A 26 -6.10 13.35 16.45
C LYS A 26 -7.50 13.12 15.89
N THR A 27 -7.94 13.98 14.97
CA THR A 27 -9.26 13.87 14.34
C THR A 27 -9.34 12.62 13.49
N VAL A 28 -8.37 12.38 12.59
CA VAL A 28 -8.36 11.17 11.73
C VAL A 28 -8.31 9.89 12.57
N ALA A 29 -7.48 9.85 13.62
CA ALA A 29 -7.42 8.70 14.53
C ALA A 29 -8.76 8.45 15.25
N LYS A 30 -9.42 9.52 15.70
CA LYS A 30 -10.74 9.45 16.34
C LYS A 30 -11.81 8.95 15.37
N ASP A 31 -11.82 9.42 14.13
CA ASP A 31 -12.79 9.01 13.12
C ASP A 31 -12.59 7.53 12.74
N LEU A 32 -11.34 7.07 12.59
CA LEU A 32 -11.01 5.66 12.40
C LEU A 32 -11.46 4.79 13.60
N ALA A 33 -11.24 5.27 14.83
CA ALA A 33 -11.71 4.58 16.02
C ALA A 33 -13.25 4.50 16.07
N GLU A 34 -13.94 5.57 15.69
CA GLU A 34 -15.39 5.60 15.64
C GLU A 34 -15.96 4.62 14.61
N MET A 35 -15.39 4.59 13.40
CA MET A 35 -15.76 3.60 12.38
C MET A 35 -15.53 2.16 12.86
N GLY A 36 -14.41 1.90 13.54
CA GLY A 36 -14.15 0.59 14.15
C GLY A 36 -15.16 0.22 15.24
N ARG A 37 -15.55 1.18 16.09
CA ARG A 37 -16.59 0.97 17.12
C ARG A 37 -17.94 0.62 16.48
N MET A 38 -18.37 1.37 15.48
CA MET A 38 -19.63 1.12 14.77
C MET A 38 -19.64 -0.25 14.07
N ALA A 39 -18.51 -0.63 13.45
CA ALA A 39 -18.35 -1.93 12.80
C ALA A 39 -18.44 -3.10 13.81
N GLU A 40 -17.85 -2.93 14.98
CA GLU A 40 -17.92 -3.89 16.09
C GLU A 40 -19.34 -4.02 16.64
N GLU A 41 -19.99 -2.90 16.96
CA GLU A 41 -21.38 -2.88 17.46
C GLU A 41 -22.34 -3.56 16.50
N PHE A 42 -22.21 -3.28 15.20
CA PHE A 42 -23.01 -3.95 14.18
C PHE A 42 -22.76 -5.46 14.14
N SER A 43 -21.49 -5.89 14.24
CA SER A 43 -21.11 -7.31 14.25
C SER A 43 -21.65 -8.06 15.46
N VAL A 44 -21.69 -7.40 16.62
CA VAL A 44 -22.28 -7.95 17.85
C VAL A 44 -23.79 -8.06 17.72
N ALA A 45 -24.44 -7.00 17.21
CA ALA A 45 -25.90 -6.96 17.08
C ALA A 45 -26.43 -8.01 16.09
N ASP A 46 -25.70 -8.29 15.00
CA ASP A 46 -26.10 -9.26 13.98
C ASP A 46 -25.54 -10.68 14.20
N GLY A 47 -24.66 -10.87 15.18
CA GLY A 47 -24.01 -12.16 15.48
C GLY A 47 -23.07 -12.66 14.38
N GLY A 48 -22.68 -11.80 13.43
CA GLY A 48 -21.86 -12.15 12.28
C GLY A 48 -20.35 -12.04 12.53
N ARG A 49 -19.56 -12.29 11.48
CA ARG A 49 -18.10 -12.10 11.50
C ARG A 49 -17.74 -10.66 11.83
N MET A 50 -16.69 -10.43 12.63
CA MET A 50 -16.18 -9.09 12.95
C MET A 50 -15.92 -8.29 11.68
N LEU A 51 -16.66 -7.19 11.50
CA LEU A 51 -16.43 -6.20 10.46
C LEU A 51 -15.15 -5.42 10.76
N LYS A 52 -14.35 -5.19 9.72
CA LYS A 52 -13.05 -4.56 9.76
C LYS A 52 -12.99 -3.34 8.87
N ILE A 53 -12.29 -2.32 9.34
CA ILE A 53 -11.97 -1.10 8.60
C ILE A 53 -10.51 -1.17 8.15
N GLY A 54 -10.29 -1.21 6.85
CA GLY A 54 -8.96 -1.14 6.25
C GLY A 54 -8.69 0.23 5.67
N TYR A 55 -7.61 0.88 6.11
CA TYR A 55 -7.20 2.20 5.65
C TYR A 55 -5.99 2.10 4.72
N GLU A 56 -6.08 2.69 3.53
CA GLU A 56 -5.06 2.67 2.48
C GLU A 56 -4.50 4.07 2.25
N ASN A 57 -3.18 4.19 2.09
CA ASN A 57 -2.58 5.39 1.53
C ASN A 57 -2.71 5.39 -0.01
N LEU A 58 -3.39 6.38 -0.59
CA LEU A 58 -3.24 6.65 -2.02
C LEU A 58 -2.00 7.49 -2.26
N SER A 59 -1.21 7.17 -3.30
CA SER A 59 0.04 7.86 -3.61
C SER A 59 -0.13 9.36 -3.90
N TRP A 60 -1.33 9.78 -4.29
CA TRP A 60 -1.68 11.17 -4.56
C TRP A 60 -2.66 11.78 -3.52
N ALA A 61 -2.87 11.11 -2.39
CA ALA A 61 -3.60 11.66 -1.25
C ALA A 61 -2.73 12.56 -0.38
N GLN A 62 -3.36 13.21 0.60
CA GLN A 62 -2.62 14.00 1.59
C GLN A 62 -1.87 13.13 2.61
N ARG A 63 -2.43 11.97 3.00
CA ARG A 63 -1.71 10.90 3.73
C ARG A 63 -1.35 9.80 2.74
N ASN A 64 -0.18 9.90 2.13
CA ASN A 64 0.23 9.07 0.99
C ASN A 64 1.32 8.04 1.28
N THR A 65 1.89 8.01 2.49
CA THR A 65 2.86 6.98 2.90
C THR A 65 2.23 5.92 3.80
N TRP A 66 2.80 4.72 3.83
CA TRP A 66 2.39 3.68 4.80
C TRP A 66 2.59 4.18 6.23
N ALA A 67 3.65 4.97 6.49
CA ALA A 67 3.96 5.48 7.82
C ALA A 67 2.88 6.47 8.29
N SER A 68 2.45 7.40 7.43
CA SER A 68 1.43 8.40 7.77
C SER A 68 0.04 7.81 8.01
N THR A 69 -0.28 6.69 7.36
CA THR A 69 -1.54 5.97 7.57
C THR A 69 -1.45 5.03 8.76
N TRP A 70 -0.31 4.39 8.98
CA TRP A 70 -0.05 3.59 10.18
C TRP A 70 -0.15 4.43 11.46
N GLU A 71 0.38 5.66 11.44
CA GLU A 71 0.35 6.58 12.59
C GLU A 71 -1.08 6.72 13.16
N VAL A 72 -2.06 7.01 12.30
CA VAL A 72 -3.46 7.21 12.70
C VAL A 72 -4.20 5.91 12.97
N VAL A 73 -3.86 4.81 12.26
CA VAL A 73 -4.42 3.47 12.54
C VAL A 73 -3.95 2.96 13.91
N HIS A 74 -2.67 3.16 14.23
CA HIS A 74 -2.09 2.82 15.52
C HIS A 74 -2.75 3.63 16.64
N ALA A 75 -2.89 4.94 16.43
CA ALA A 75 -3.54 5.86 17.37
C ALA A 75 -5.03 5.55 17.61
N ALA A 76 -5.74 5.09 16.57
CA ALA A 76 -7.13 4.66 16.70
C ALA A 76 -7.29 3.49 17.68
N ASN A 77 -6.23 2.67 17.86
CA ASN A 77 -6.11 1.64 18.88
C ASN A 77 -7.32 0.66 18.96
N ARG A 78 -7.85 0.22 17.81
CA ARG A 78 -8.94 -0.78 17.75
C ARG A 78 -8.55 -1.97 16.94
N HIS A 79 -8.74 -3.19 17.46
CA HIS A 79 -8.30 -4.44 16.83
C HIS A 79 -8.91 -4.71 15.43
N ASN A 80 -10.07 -4.11 15.13
CA ASN A 80 -10.76 -4.22 13.84
C ASN A 80 -10.50 -3.03 12.90
N VAL A 81 -9.50 -2.20 13.20
CA VAL A 81 -8.97 -1.14 12.33
C VAL A 81 -7.52 -1.49 11.96
N GLY A 82 -7.21 -1.45 10.68
CA GLY A 82 -5.93 -1.91 10.14
C GLY A 82 -5.57 -1.25 8.81
N LEU A 83 -4.43 -1.64 8.27
CA LEU A 83 -3.92 -1.16 7.00
C LEU A 83 -4.35 -2.03 5.83
N ILE A 84 -4.46 -1.38 4.68
CA ILE A 84 -4.48 -1.99 3.36
C ILE A 84 -3.17 -1.57 2.70
N VAL A 85 -2.40 -2.54 2.23
CA VAL A 85 -1.12 -2.27 1.57
C VAL A 85 -1.26 -2.52 0.08
N ASP A 86 -1.16 -1.47 -0.72
CA ASP A 86 -1.01 -1.55 -2.17
C ASP A 86 0.45 -1.25 -2.55
N SER A 87 1.11 -2.23 -3.18
CA SER A 87 2.51 -2.07 -3.60
C SER A 87 2.71 -0.93 -4.60
N PHE A 88 1.73 -0.65 -5.46
CA PHE A 88 1.81 0.49 -6.37
C PHE A 88 1.82 1.79 -5.56
N ASN A 89 0.85 1.99 -4.67
CA ASN A 89 0.73 3.26 -3.94
C ASN A 89 1.93 3.50 -3.01
N LEU A 90 2.49 2.45 -2.40
CA LEU A 90 3.72 2.55 -1.63
C LEU A 90 4.91 2.92 -2.51
N LEU A 91 5.16 2.17 -3.59
CA LEU A 91 6.33 2.36 -4.45
C LEU A 91 6.25 3.65 -5.27
N ALA A 92 5.06 4.10 -5.64
CA ALA A 92 4.83 5.37 -6.33
C ALA A 92 5.20 6.61 -5.49
N VAL A 93 5.34 6.46 -4.18
CA VAL A 93 5.78 7.54 -3.27
C VAL A 93 7.22 7.35 -2.82
N GLU A 94 7.65 6.09 -2.60
CA GLU A 94 8.93 5.81 -1.93
C GLU A 94 10.05 5.34 -2.87
N PHE A 95 9.75 5.04 -4.14
CA PHE A 95 10.75 4.53 -5.08
C PHE A 95 10.67 5.19 -6.46
N ALA A 96 9.47 5.34 -6.99
CA ALA A 96 9.23 5.66 -8.38
C ALA A 96 8.94 7.14 -8.63
N ASP A 97 9.37 7.61 -9.80
CA ASP A 97 9.01 8.90 -10.37
C ASP A 97 8.70 8.70 -11.86
N PRO A 98 7.41 8.66 -12.27
CA PRO A 98 7.04 8.46 -13.67
C PRO A 98 7.38 9.66 -14.57
N TYR A 99 7.82 10.78 -14.00
CA TYR A 99 8.20 11.99 -14.72
C TYR A 99 9.71 12.25 -14.67
N ASN A 100 10.49 11.27 -14.22
CA ASN A 100 11.94 11.39 -14.11
C ASN A 100 12.56 11.78 -15.48
N PRO A 101 13.34 12.88 -15.55
CA PRO A 101 13.83 13.43 -16.81
C PRO A 101 14.88 12.56 -17.50
N GLU A 102 15.57 11.70 -16.75
CA GLU A 102 16.55 10.74 -17.28
C GLU A 102 15.88 9.43 -17.76
N GLY A 103 14.57 9.28 -17.54
CA GLY A 103 13.77 8.14 -17.99
C GLY A 103 14.04 6.83 -17.22
N HIS A 104 14.80 6.88 -16.13
CA HIS A 104 15.05 5.69 -15.32
C HIS A 104 13.93 5.40 -14.32
N GLY A 105 12.97 6.32 -14.15
CA GLY A 105 11.72 6.12 -13.42
C GLY A 105 11.83 6.11 -11.90
N ARG A 106 12.97 6.50 -11.31
CA ARG A 106 13.20 6.44 -9.86
C ARG A 106 13.34 7.83 -9.29
N ILE A 107 13.08 7.97 -7.99
CA ILE A 107 13.28 9.22 -7.25
C ILE A 107 14.78 9.56 -7.17
N TYR A 108 15.61 8.56 -6.88
CA TYR A 108 17.07 8.74 -6.77
C TYR A 108 17.79 8.30 -8.04
N SER A 109 18.89 8.98 -8.34
CA SER A 109 19.67 8.78 -9.57
C SER A 109 20.12 7.32 -9.76
N THR A 110 20.73 6.75 -8.72
CA THR A 110 21.27 5.39 -8.78
C THR A 110 20.26 4.36 -8.25
N LEU A 111 20.29 3.16 -8.83
CA LEU A 111 19.50 2.04 -8.34
C LEU A 111 19.89 1.65 -6.91
N ARG A 112 21.18 1.72 -6.57
CA ARG A 112 21.67 1.40 -5.22
C ARG A 112 21.03 2.31 -4.19
N GLU A 113 21.14 3.63 -4.37
CA GLU A 113 20.55 4.62 -3.46
C GLU A 113 19.03 4.45 -3.35
N SER A 114 18.34 4.26 -4.48
CA SER A 114 16.88 4.03 -4.50
C SER A 114 16.48 2.81 -3.67
N LEU A 115 17.24 1.72 -3.77
CA LEU A 115 16.98 0.50 -3.00
C LEU A 115 17.36 0.63 -1.52
N ASP A 116 18.43 1.36 -1.21
CA ASP A 116 18.88 1.56 0.17
C ASP A 116 17.85 2.39 0.96
N VAL A 117 17.35 3.49 0.39
CA VAL A 117 16.29 4.30 1.00
C VAL A 117 15.01 3.49 1.18
N LEU A 118 14.57 2.77 0.13
CA LEU A 118 13.38 1.93 0.22
C LEU A 118 13.52 0.85 1.30
N ARG A 119 14.68 0.18 1.39
CA ARG A 119 14.94 -0.84 2.42
C ARG A 119 14.86 -0.28 3.84
N MET A 120 15.36 0.95 4.07
CA MET A 120 15.25 1.59 5.39
C MET A 120 13.78 1.85 5.78
N SER A 121 12.98 2.32 4.83
CA SER A 121 11.54 2.51 5.02
C SER A 121 10.83 1.18 5.31
N LEU A 122 11.07 0.17 4.47
CA LEU A 122 10.48 -1.17 4.61
C LEU A 122 10.91 -1.87 5.91
N ALA A 123 12.16 -1.73 6.34
CA ALA A 123 12.61 -2.24 7.64
C ALA A 123 11.86 -1.59 8.81
N SER A 124 11.59 -0.28 8.71
CA SER A 124 10.76 0.44 9.69
C SER A 124 9.32 -0.07 9.70
N LEU A 125 8.76 -0.39 8.52
CA LEU A 125 7.43 -1.00 8.40
C LEU A 125 7.40 -2.35 9.14
N VAL A 126 8.38 -3.23 8.90
CA VAL A 126 8.48 -4.53 9.59
C VAL A 126 8.57 -4.36 11.10
N ALA A 127 9.35 -3.39 11.58
CA ALA A 127 9.56 -3.17 13.01
C ALA A 127 8.33 -2.58 13.73
N THR A 128 7.44 -1.89 13.01
CA THR A 128 6.37 -1.07 13.63
C THR A 128 4.96 -1.58 13.36
N VAL A 129 4.72 -2.30 12.27
CA VAL A 129 3.39 -2.75 11.84
C VAL A 129 3.25 -4.24 12.11
N PRO A 130 2.42 -4.67 13.07
CA PRO A 130 2.14 -6.08 13.28
C PRO A 130 1.39 -6.68 12.08
N GLY A 131 1.75 -7.89 11.66
CA GLY A 131 1.15 -8.54 10.49
C GLY A 131 -0.37 -8.74 10.59
N GLU A 132 -0.92 -8.91 11.79
CA GLU A 132 -2.37 -8.99 12.02
C GLU A 132 -3.12 -7.68 11.80
N ARG A 133 -2.39 -6.55 11.73
CA ARG A 133 -2.92 -5.22 11.42
C ARG A 133 -2.94 -4.92 9.93
N ILE A 134 -2.40 -5.79 9.09
CA ILE A 134 -2.53 -5.71 7.63
C ILE A 134 -3.71 -6.59 7.23
N PHE A 135 -4.78 -5.98 6.72
CA PHE A 135 -6.03 -6.69 6.43
C PHE A 135 -6.14 -7.14 4.97
N LEU A 136 -5.48 -6.44 4.05
CA LEU A 136 -5.43 -6.80 2.63
C LEU A 136 -4.11 -6.32 2.04
N VAL A 137 -3.61 -7.09 1.07
CA VAL A 137 -2.44 -6.74 0.27
C VAL A 137 -2.86 -6.76 -1.20
N GLN A 138 -2.63 -5.65 -1.89
CA GLN A 138 -2.84 -5.49 -3.32
C GLN A 138 -1.46 -5.40 -3.98
N LEU A 139 -1.20 -6.26 -4.96
CA LEU A 139 0.09 -6.31 -5.64
C LEU A 139 -0.08 -5.77 -7.06
N GLY A 140 0.52 -4.61 -7.29
CA GLY A 140 0.62 -3.93 -8.58
C GLY A 140 2.04 -3.44 -8.83
N ASP A 141 2.49 -3.58 -10.07
CA ASP A 141 3.68 -2.93 -10.62
C ASP A 141 3.22 -1.81 -11.56
N ALA A 142 4.14 -1.18 -12.27
CA ALA A 142 3.85 -0.11 -13.20
C ALA A 142 4.90 0.02 -14.29
N GLU A 143 4.47 0.48 -15.44
CA GLU A 143 5.33 0.75 -16.58
C GLU A 143 6.31 1.88 -16.27
N ARG A 144 7.59 1.68 -16.63
CA ARG A 144 8.59 2.74 -16.64
C ARG A 144 8.33 3.68 -17.82
N MET A 145 7.91 4.89 -17.50
CA MET A 145 7.50 5.87 -18.51
C MET A 145 8.71 6.52 -19.19
N SER A 146 8.52 6.87 -20.48
CA SER A 146 9.47 7.71 -21.20
C SER A 146 9.12 9.19 -20.98
N PRO A 147 10.10 10.04 -20.60
CA PRO A 147 9.89 11.47 -20.43
C PRO A 147 9.54 12.18 -21.75
N ALA A 148 9.74 11.53 -22.90
CA ALA A 148 9.35 12.06 -24.21
C ALA A 148 7.85 11.92 -24.51
N THR A 149 7.15 11.00 -23.83
CA THR A 149 5.75 10.65 -24.15
C THR A 149 4.81 10.80 -22.97
N PHE A 150 5.32 10.85 -21.75
CA PHE A 150 4.52 10.95 -20.53
C PHE A 150 4.92 12.20 -19.74
N HIS A 151 3.97 13.11 -19.59
CA HIS A 151 4.17 14.39 -18.94
C HIS A 151 3.22 14.57 -17.77
N PRO A 152 3.59 15.36 -16.74
CA PRO A 152 2.69 15.72 -15.67
C PRO A 152 1.39 16.33 -16.21
N PRO A 153 0.24 16.11 -15.53
CA PRO A 153 -0.99 16.81 -15.87
C PRO A 153 -0.78 18.32 -15.87
N THR A 154 -1.35 18.99 -16.87
CA THR A 154 -1.36 20.46 -16.94
C THR A 154 -2.49 21.07 -16.12
N ASP A 155 -3.58 20.33 -15.91
CA ASP A 155 -4.69 20.74 -15.05
C ASP A 155 -4.31 20.54 -13.57
N PRO A 156 -4.27 21.61 -12.75
CA PRO A 156 -3.91 21.52 -11.33
C PRO A 156 -4.92 20.71 -10.48
N ASN A 157 -6.12 20.43 -11.00
CA ASN A 157 -7.12 19.61 -10.32
C ASN A 157 -6.88 18.11 -10.52
N ILE A 158 -5.99 17.71 -11.43
CA ILE A 158 -5.63 16.31 -11.65
C ILE A 158 -4.42 15.99 -10.77
N PRO A 159 -4.56 15.06 -9.80
CA PRO A 159 -3.42 14.66 -8.98
C PRO A 159 -2.30 14.08 -9.85
N GLY A 160 -1.05 14.46 -9.57
CA GLY A 160 0.09 14.19 -10.46
C GLY A 160 0.28 12.72 -10.82
N LEU A 161 0.11 11.80 -9.86
CA LEU A 161 0.30 10.36 -10.09
C LEU A 161 -0.95 9.63 -10.61
N LEU A 162 -2.11 10.30 -10.66
CA LEU A 162 -3.38 9.68 -11.05
C LEU A 162 -3.37 9.12 -12.48
N PRO A 163 -2.86 9.81 -13.52
CA PRO A 163 -2.81 9.24 -14.87
C PRO A 163 -1.97 7.97 -14.95
N TRP A 164 -0.86 7.92 -14.22
CA TRP A 164 0.03 6.77 -14.17
C TRP A 164 -0.67 5.59 -13.50
N SER A 165 -1.29 5.81 -12.34
CA SER A 165 -2.04 4.78 -11.63
C SER A 165 -3.24 4.23 -12.41
N ARG A 166 -3.92 5.06 -13.21
CA ARG A 166 -5.12 4.64 -13.94
C ARG A 166 -4.80 3.82 -15.19
N ASN A 167 -3.72 4.15 -15.89
CA ASN A 167 -3.50 3.65 -17.26
C ASN A 167 -2.25 2.78 -17.41
N HIS A 168 -1.33 2.80 -16.44
CA HIS A 168 0.00 2.18 -16.58
C HIS A 168 0.35 1.21 -15.45
N ARG A 169 -0.65 0.79 -14.66
CA ARG A 169 -0.46 -0.33 -13.72
C ARG A 169 -0.24 -1.62 -14.49
N LEU A 170 0.70 -2.41 -14.00
CA LEU A 170 1.09 -3.70 -14.54
C LEU A 170 0.92 -4.80 -13.49
N CYS A 171 0.90 -6.03 -13.97
CA CYS A 171 1.09 -7.18 -13.10
C CYS A 171 2.51 -7.13 -12.50
N PRO A 172 2.68 -7.45 -11.19
CA PRO A 172 3.98 -7.70 -10.59
C PRO A 172 4.96 -8.48 -11.49
N LEU A 173 6.14 -7.90 -11.72
CA LEU A 173 7.25 -8.47 -12.51
C LEU A 173 6.99 -8.61 -14.02
N GLU A 174 5.99 -7.91 -14.59
CA GLU A 174 5.67 -7.87 -16.03
C GLU A 174 6.70 -6.99 -16.80
N THR A 175 7.98 -7.38 -16.73
CA THR A 175 9.13 -6.64 -17.27
C THR A 175 9.08 -6.46 -18.78
N GLU A 176 8.42 -7.38 -19.50
CA GLU A 176 8.19 -7.33 -20.94
C GLU A 176 7.32 -6.15 -21.38
N ARG A 177 6.51 -5.60 -20.45
CA ARG A 177 5.71 -4.38 -20.66
C ARG A 177 6.30 -3.17 -19.93
N GLY A 178 7.54 -3.27 -19.47
CA GLY A 178 8.24 -2.17 -18.80
C GLY A 178 8.05 -2.11 -17.29
N GLY A 179 7.53 -3.17 -16.64
CA GLY A 179 7.52 -3.30 -15.18
C GLY A 179 8.94 -3.17 -14.61
N TYR A 180 9.07 -2.40 -13.52
CA TYR A 180 10.39 -2.06 -12.96
C TYR A 180 10.39 -1.81 -11.44
N MET A 181 9.22 -1.74 -10.80
CA MET A 181 9.18 -1.45 -9.37
C MET A 181 9.54 -2.70 -8.56
N PRO A 182 10.24 -2.56 -7.41
CA PRO A 182 10.67 -3.69 -6.58
C PRO A 182 9.52 -4.25 -5.73
N VAL A 183 8.50 -4.79 -6.40
CA VAL A 183 7.30 -5.35 -5.74
C VAL A 183 7.65 -6.56 -4.86
N ASP A 184 8.68 -7.31 -5.23
CA ASP A 184 9.22 -8.43 -4.46
C ASP A 184 9.71 -8.00 -3.06
N LEU A 185 10.34 -6.83 -2.94
CA LEU A 185 10.73 -6.28 -1.65
C LEU A 185 9.53 -5.94 -0.77
N VAL A 186 8.46 -5.41 -1.36
CA VAL A 186 7.19 -5.14 -0.64
C VAL A 186 6.57 -6.45 -0.16
N VAL A 187 6.48 -7.46 -1.03
CA VAL A 187 5.94 -8.78 -0.67
C VAL A 187 6.72 -9.39 0.50
N ALA A 188 8.06 -9.36 0.43
CA ALA A 188 8.88 -9.91 1.48
C ALA A 188 8.75 -9.15 2.81
N THR A 189 8.67 -7.83 2.74
CA THR A 189 8.42 -6.96 3.90
C THR A 189 7.11 -7.32 4.57
N ILE A 190 6.04 -7.48 3.80
CA ILE A 190 4.73 -7.85 4.34
C ILE A 190 4.75 -9.25 4.96
N LEU A 191 5.45 -10.22 4.37
CA LEU A 191 5.61 -11.53 5.00
C LEU A 191 6.44 -11.45 6.29
N ALA A 192 7.45 -10.58 6.34
CA ALA A 192 8.33 -10.39 7.50
C ALA A 192 7.62 -9.76 8.71
N THR A 193 6.53 -9.01 8.49
CA THR A 193 5.69 -8.49 9.61
C THR A 193 4.92 -9.59 10.33
N GLY A 194 4.93 -10.82 9.80
CA GLY A 194 4.12 -11.93 10.29
C GLY A 194 2.72 -12.01 9.65
N TYR A 195 2.46 -11.23 8.60
CA TYR A 195 1.19 -11.29 7.86
C TYR A 195 0.90 -12.73 7.40
N ARG A 196 -0.32 -13.19 7.67
CA ARG A 196 -0.81 -14.50 7.25
C ARG A 196 -1.95 -14.31 6.27
N VAL A 197 -1.78 -14.85 5.07
CA VAL A 197 -2.84 -14.92 4.07
C VAL A 197 -4.01 -15.71 4.66
N ARG A 198 -5.14 -15.04 4.90
CA ARG A 198 -6.37 -15.71 5.34
C ARG A 198 -7.15 -16.17 4.10
N SER A 199 -7.26 -17.50 3.96
CA SER A 199 -8.11 -18.25 3.00
C SER A 199 -7.58 -18.39 1.55
N PRO A 200 -7.88 -19.51 0.83
CA PRO A 200 -7.20 -19.90 -0.42
C PRO A 200 -7.85 -19.39 -1.72
N LEU A 201 -8.89 -18.55 -1.68
CA LEU A 201 -9.55 -18.01 -2.88
C LEU A 201 -9.52 -16.48 -2.93
N ARG A 202 -8.48 -15.94 -3.57
CA ARG A 202 -8.49 -14.71 -4.39
C ARG A 202 -7.27 -14.81 -5.31
N PHE A 203 -7.44 -15.59 -6.37
CA PHE A 203 -6.43 -15.85 -7.38
C PHE A 203 -6.57 -14.87 -8.54
N SER A 204 -5.58 -14.00 -8.69
CA SER A 204 -4.89 -13.79 -9.95
C SER A 204 -3.52 -13.23 -9.57
N LEU A 205 -2.44 -13.84 -10.09
CA LEU A 205 -1.04 -13.43 -9.96
C LEU A 205 -0.27 -13.68 -8.64
N ALA A 206 -0.86 -13.50 -7.45
CA ALA A 206 -0.09 -13.52 -6.19
C ALA A 206 0.58 -14.89 -5.87
N LEU A 207 -0.03 -16.02 -6.23
CA LEU A 207 0.49 -17.35 -5.85
C LEU A 207 1.68 -17.83 -6.68
N SER A 208 1.81 -17.40 -7.94
CA SER A 208 2.99 -17.72 -8.76
C SER A 208 4.22 -17.02 -8.18
N ILE A 209 4.08 -15.73 -7.89
CA ILE A 209 5.13 -14.89 -7.32
C ILE A 209 5.46 -15.33 -5.89
N LEU A 210 4.46 -15.63 -5.05
CA LEU A 210 4.69 -16.14 -3.68
C LEU A 210 5.34 -17.54 -3.66
N ARG A 211 5.12 -18.40 -4.67
CA ARG A 211 5.81 -19.69 -4.79
C ARG A 211 7.25 -19.53 -5.27
N THR A 212 7.50 -18.65 -6.22
CA THR A 212 8.86 -18.31 -6.70
C THR A 212 9.67 -17.62 -5.61
N LEU A 213 9.06 -16.70 -4.84
CA LEU A 213 9.71 -15.98 -3.74
C LEU A 213 9.89 -16.83 -2.47
N LYS A 214 9.08 -17.87 -2.24
CA LYS A 214 9.36 -18.87 -1.19
C LYS A 214 10.67 -19.63 -1.44
N CYS A 215 11.09 -19.78 -2.70
CA CYS A 215 12.36 -20.39 -3.07
C CYS A 215 13.55 -19.43 -2.84
N GLN A 216 13.33 -18.11 -2.86
CA GLN A 216 14.33 -17.08 -2.57
C GLN A 216 14.38 -16.62 -1.11
N ASN A 217 13.51 -17.16 -0.25
CA ASN A 217 13.37 -16.77 1.16
C ASN A 217 14.62 -17.11 2.02
N SER A 218 15.51 -17.99 1.55
CA SER A 218 16.83 -18.18 2.17
C SER A 218 17.80 -17.03 1.91
N MET A 219 17.65 -16.33 0.79
CA MET A 219 18.56 -15.28 0.33
C MET A 219 18.14 -13.89 0.82
N LEU A 220 16.83 -13.66 1.02
CA LEU A 220 16.31 -12.35 1.44
C LEU A 220 16.44 -12.08 2.94
N LYS A 221 16.40 -13.13 3.79
CA LYS A 221 16.77 -13.02 5.21
C LYS A 221 18.21 -12.56 5.42
N GLU A 222 19.06 -12.74 4.42
CA GLU A 222 20.44 -12.30 4.42
C GLU A 222 20.60 -10.85 3.93
N GLN A 223 19.67 -10.35 3.11
CA GLN A 223 19.66 -8.97 2.58
C GLN A 223 18.94 -7.96 3.49
N LEU A 224 18.08 -8.41 4.40
CA LEU A 224 17.33 -7.58 5.36
C LEU A 224 17.89 -7.65 6.79
N ARG A 225 19.14 -8.08 6.97
CA ARG A 225 19.76 -8.19 8.31
C ARG A 225 19.70 -6.83 9.03
N VAL A 226 18.98 -6.81 10.15
CA VAL A 226 19.42 -6.09 11.37
C VAL A 226 20.77 -6.68 11.80
#